data_AF-A0A6L3T8D8-F1
#
_entry.id   AF-A0A6L3T8D8-F1
#
_cell.length_a   1.000
_cell.length_b   1.000
_cell.length_c   1.000
_cell.angle_alpha   90.00
_cell.angle_beta   90.00
_cell.angle_gamma   90.00
#
_symmetry.space_group_name_H-M   'P 1'
#
loop_
_entity.id
_entity.type
_entity.pdbx_description
1 polymer ?
#
loop_
_entity_poly.entity_id
_entity_poly.type
_entity_poly.pdbx_seq_one_letter_code
_entity_poly.pdbx_strand_id
1 'polypeptide(L)'
;MSRTPPPAIRPAILSALLFAALPAAAQTRTDVDTGGRRTELRTCLTDLADLIPPGSTVADPDRFCACYADAAVKAGLPELERAEANPGQEVRPPQARVAGAFRTERSNAIAKACLAP
;
A
#
# COMPACT_ATOMS: atom_id res chain seq x y z
N MET A 1 -16.32 -54.15 47.53
CA MET A 1 -15.29 -53.75 46.55
C MET A 1 -15.81 -54.10 45.16
N SER A 2 -16.36 -53.14 44.43
CA SER A 2 -16.88 -53.35 43.06
C SER A 2 -16.43 -52.17 42.20
N ARG A 3 -15.67 -52.45 41.13
CA ARG A 3 -15.08 -51.45 40.24
C ARG A 3 -16.10 -51.01 39.19
N THR A 4 -16.37 -49.72 39.15
CA THR A 4 -17.08 -49.01 38.08
C THR A 4 -16.13 -48.78 36.89
N PRO A 5 -16.53 -49.03 35.63
CA PRO A 5 -15.86 -48.43 34.48
C PRO A 5 -16.49 -47.06 34.11
N PRO A 6 -15.70 -46.07 33.70
CA PRO A 6 -16.16 -44.71 33.38
C PRO A 6 -16.84 -44.61 32.00
N PRO A 7 -17.66 -43.57 31.77
CA PRO A 7 -18.35 -43.35 30.50
C PRO A 7 -17.39 -42.92 29.37
N ALA A 8 -17.61 -43.49 28.19
CA ALA A 8 -16.96 -43.08 26.94
C ALA A 8 -17.41 -41.67 26.54
N ILE A 9 -16.59 -40.66 26.86
CA ILE A 9 -16.74 -39.29 26.39
C ILE A 9 -16.44 -39.29 24.89
N ARG A 10 -17.49 -39.13 24.08
CA ARG A 10 -17.39 -38.98 22.62
C ARG A 10 -16.74 -37.64 22.28
N PRO A 11 -15.56 -37.59 21.64
CA PRO A 11 -14.92 -36.35 21.22
C PRO A 11 -15.49 -35.95 19.84
N ALA A 12 -16.72 -35.46 19.81
CA ALA A 12 -17.38 -35.09 18.54
C ALA A 12 -17.86 -33.63 18.52
N ILE A 13 -17.37 -32.78 19.42
CA ILE A 13 -17.71 -31.35 19.49
C ILE A 13 -16.43 -30.53 19.68
N LEU A 14 -15.44 -30.72 18.81
CA LEU A 14 -14.24 -29.88 18.78
C LEU A 14 -13.87 -29.42 17.36
N SER A 15 -14.80 -29.53 16.41
CA SER A 15 -14.55 -29.19 14.99
C SER A 15 -15.26 -27.92 14.53
N ALA A 16 -15.93 -27.18 15.41
CA ALA A 16 -16.69 -25.98 15.04
C ALA A 16 -15.94 -24.64 15.17
N LEU A 17 -14.64 -24.65 15.50
CA LEU A 17 -13.84 -23.42 15.72
C LEU A 17 -12.76 -23.14 14.67
N LEU A 18 -12.78 -23.82 13.50
CA LEU A 18 -11.67 -23.75 12.54
C LEU A 18 -11.97 -23.10 11.18
N PHE A 19 -13.08 -22.35 11.02
CA PHE A 19 -13.37 -21.65 9.77
C PHE A 19 -13.91 -20.24 9.98
N ALA A 20 -13.09 -19.33 10.51
CA ALA A 20 -13.38 -17.89 10.44
C ALA A 20 -12.12 -17.01 10.43
N ALA A 21 -10.97 -17.55 9.99
CA ALA A 21 -9.73 -16.77 9.90
C ALA A 21 -9.34 -16.62 8.41
N LEU A 22 -9.33 -15.36 7.96
CA LEU A 22 -8.92 -14.83 6.66
C LEU A 22 -9.98 -14.86 5.54
N PRO A 23 -10.45 -13.65 5.12
CA PRO A 23 -9.68 -12.89 4.13
C PRO A 23 -9.59 -11.36 4.41
N ALA A 24 -9.31 -10.92 5.65
CA ALA A 24 -9.12 -9.49 5.94
C ALA A 24 -7.83 -8.88 5.33
N ALA A 25 -6.85 -9.72 4.98
CA ALA A 25 -5.55 -9.28 4.42
C ALA A 25 -5.58 -8.95 2.92
N ALA A 26 -6.60 -9.42 2.19
CA ALA A 26 -6.77 -9.12 0.76
C ALA A 26 -7.53 -7.80 0.56
N GLN A 27 -8.59 -7.56 1.36
CA GLN A 27 -9.40 -6.34 1.30
C GLN A 27 -8.58 -5.10 1.67
N THR A 28 -7.72 -5.20 2.67
CA THR A 28 -6.83 -4.10 3.06
C THR A 28 -5.87 -3.69 1.96
N ARG A 29 -5.37 -4.61 1.12
CA ARG A 29 -4.47 -4.22 0.01
C ARG A 29 -5.21 -3.51 -1.11
N THR A 30 -6.37 -4.01 -1.52
CA THR A 30 -7.15 -3.41 -2.61
C THR A 30 -7.71 -2.04 -2.23
N ASP A 31 -8.15 -1.87 -0.98
CA ASP A 31 -8.59 -0.56 -0.46
C ASP A 31 -7.43 0.43 -0.29
N VAL A 32 -6.26 -0.03 0.15
CA VAL A 32 -5.04 0.80 0.25
C VAL A 32 -4.51 1.18 -1.13
N ASP A 33 -4.49 0.27 -2.10
CA ASP A 33 -4.09 0.54 -3.48
C ASP A 33 -5.05 1.55 -4.13
N THR A 34 -6.36 1.41 -3.90
CA THR A 34 -7.37 2.34 -4.45
C THR A 34 -7.33 3.71 -3.75
N GLY A 35 -7.15 3.72 -2.43
CA GLY A 35 -7.02 4.95 -1.63
C GLY A 35 -5.72 5.70 -1.91
N GLY A 36 -4.60 4.99 -1.95
CA GLY A 36 -3.28 5.52 -2.29
C GLY A 36 -3.26 6.12 -3.69
N ARG A 37 -3.78 5.40 -4.68
CA ARG A 37 -3.91 5.91 -6.05
C ARG A 37 -4.72 7.20 -6.13
N ARG A 38 -5.85 7.27 -5.44
CA ARG A 38 -6.70 8.47 -5.43
C ARG A 38 -6.02 9.66 -4.78
N THR A 39 -5.24 9.43 -3.72
CA THR A 39 -4.43 10.49 -3.08
C THR A 39 -3.36 10.99 -4.03
N GLU A 40 -2.54 10.09 -4.61
CA GLU A 40 -1.48 10.47 -5.54
C GLU A 40 -2.00 11.18 -6.79
N LEU A 41 -3.16 10.76 -7.32
CA LEU A 41 -3.82 11.44 -8.43
C LEU A 41 -4.19 12.89 -8.07
N ARG A 42 -4.74 13.11 -6.86
CA ARG A 42 -5.11 14.45 -6.39
C ARG A 42 -3.88 15.32 -6.16
N THR A 43 -2.86 14.77 -5.51
CA THR A 43 -1.57 15.45 -5.29
C THR A 43 -0.96 15.85 -6.62
N CYS A 44 -0.89 14.93 -7.60
CA CYS A 44 -0.35 15.23 -8.91
C CYS A 44 -1.09 16.35 -9.63
N LEU A 45 -2.42 16.35 -9.60
CA LEU A 45 -3.22 17.41 -10.23
C LEU A 45 -3.10 18.76 -9.52
N THR A 46 -2.79 18.76 -8.22
CA THR A 46 -2.64 19.98 -7.42
C THR A 46 -1.24 20.59 -7.60
N ASP A 47 -0.21 19.74 -7.55
CA ASP A 47 1.20 20.12 -7.49
C ASP A 47 1.94 19.79 -8.81
N LEU A 48 1.20 19.78 -9.92
CA LEU A 48 1.70 19.34 -11.24
C LEU A 48 2.99 20.07 -11.65
N ALA A 49 3.06 21.38 -11.41
CA ALA A 49 4.22 22.19 -11.76
C ALA A 49 5.49 21.80 -10.99
N ASP A 50 5.35 21.29 -9.77
CA ASP A 50 6.47 20.87 -8.91
C ASP A 50 6.95 19.46 -9.24
N LEU A 51 6.09 18.63 -9.84
CA LEU A 51 6.40 17.27 -10.26
C LEU A 51 7.02 17.19 -11.66
N ILE A 52 6.76 18.18 -12.51
CA ILE A 52 7.30 18.21 -13.88
C ILE A 52 8.76 18.66 -13.84
N PRO A 53 9.71 17.87 -14.39
CA PRO A 53 11.10 18.29 -14.50
C PRO A 53 11.23 19.60 -15.28
N PRO A 54 12.11 20.52 -14.88
CA PRO A 54 12.27 21.82 -15.53
C PRO A 54 12.55 21.65 -17.03
N GLY A 55 11.85 22.42 -17.86
CA GLY A 55 11.94 22.35 -19.32
C GLY A 55 11.11 21.25 -19.99
N SER A 56 10.36 20.45 -19.22
CA SER A 56 9.42 19.46 -19.77
C SER A 56 8.03 20.09 -19.97
N THR A 57 7.27 19.59 -20.94
CA THR A 57 5.87 19.98 -21.17
C THR A 57 4.97 18.76 -21.08
N VAL A 58 3.89 18.85 -20.31
CA VAL A 58 2.85 17.82 -20.24
C VAL A 58 1.73 18.18 -21.22
N ALA A 59 1.55 17.36 -22.25
CA ALA A 59 0.52 17.58 -23.27
C ALA A 59 -0.90 17.26 -22.77
N ASP A 60 -1.01 16.28 -21.86
CA ASP A 60 -2.27 15.82 -21.27
C ASP A 60 -2.05 15.59 -19.76
N PRO A 61 -2.41 16.56 -18.92
CA PRO A 61 -2.26 16.48 -17.47
C PRO A 61 -2.96 15.28 -16.84
N ASP A 62 -4.15 14.93 -17.32
CA ASP A 62 -4.94 13.84 -16.76
C ASP A 62 -4.28 12.50 -17.06
N ARG A 63 -3.81 12.31 -18.30
CA ARG A 63 -3.07 11.10 -18.69
C ARG A 63 -1.74 10.99 -17.96
N PHE A 64 -1.00 12.09 -17.84
CA PHE A 64 0.25 12.11 -17.08
C PHE A 64 0.02 11.76 -15.61
N CYS A 65 -0.94 12.40 -14.95
CA CYS A 65 -1.21 12.16 -13.54
C CYS A 65 -1.80 10.78 -13.27
N ALA A 66 -2.55 10.20 -14.21
CA ALA A 66 -2.96 8.80 -14.13
C ALA A 66 -1.76 7.84 -14.16
N CYS A 67 -0.81 8.05 -15.09
CA CYS A 67 0.44 7.28 -15.14
C CYS A 67 1.24 7.43 -13.84
N TYR A 68 1.41 8.67 -13.37
CA TYR A 68 2.14 8.99 -12.15
C TYR A 68 1.54 8.28 -10.94
N ALA A 69 0.22 8.41 -10.73
CA ALA A 69 -0.46 7.81 -9.58
C ALA A 69 -0.35 6.28 -9.57
N ASP A 70 -0.49 5.63 -10.73
CA ASP A 70 -0.34 4.18 -10.84
C ASP A 70 1.09 3.72 -10.52
N ALA A 71 2.09 4.45 -11.01
CA ALA A 71 3.49 4.16 -10.76
C ALA A 71 3.91 4.49 -9.31
N ALA A 72 3.37 5.54 -8.70
CA ALA A 72 3.59 5.94 -7.32
C ALA A 72 3.13 4.88 -6.33
N VAL A 73 1.92 4.32 -6.53
CA VAL A 73 1.40 3.21 -5.71
C VAL A 73 2.26 1.96 -5.90
N LYS A 74 2.61 1.58 -7.14
CA LYS A 74 3.51 0.44 -7.40
C LYS A 74 4.88 0.62 -6.75
N ALA A 75 5.38 1.85 -6.67
CA ALA A 75 6.64 2.18 -6.03
C ALA A 75 6.55 2.27 -4.50
N GLY A 76 5.33 2.24 -3.94
CA GLY A 76 5.07 2.35 -2.51
C GLY A 76 5.27 3.75 -1.94
N LEU A 77 5.06 4.81 -2.73
CA LEU A 77 5.16 6.20 -2.25
C LEU A 77 4.16 6.52 -1.13
N PRO A 78 2.88 6.10 -1.20
CA PRO A 78 1.92 6.37 -0.12
C PRO A 78 2.31 5.73 1.22
N GLU A 79 2.90 4.53 1.17
CA GLU A 79 3.40 3.83 2.36
C GLU A 79 4.63 4.53 2.94
N LEU A 80 5.52 5.04 2.08
CA LEU A 80 6.67 5.86 2.47
C LEU A 80 6.23 7.16 3.14
N GLU A 81 5.30 7.90 2.54
CA GLU A 81 4.75 9.13 3.11
C GLU A 81 4.11 8.87 4.48
N ARG A 82 3.36 7.77 4.61
CA ARG A 82 2.75 7.40 5.89
C ARG A 82 3.80 7.05 6.95
N ALA A 83 4.90 6.42 6.55
CA ALA A 83 6.06 6.14 7.40
C ALA A 83 6.70 7.43 7.91
N GLU A 84 6.95 8.38 7.01
CA GLU A 84 7.55 9.68 7.31
C GLU A 84 6.67 10.51 8.25
N ALA A 85 5.36 10.49 8.03
CA ALA A 85 4.39 11.21 8.86
C ALA A 85 4.17 10.57 10.25
N ASN A 86 4.54 9.30 10.44
CA ASN A 86 4.33 8.56 11.69
C ASN A 86 5.63 7.88 12.15
N PRO A 87 6.61 8.66 12.65
CA PRO A 87 7.87 8.11 13.14
C PRO A 87 7.59 7.14 14.30
N GLY A 88 7.84 5.85 14.08
CA GLY A 88 7.59 4.78 15.05
C GLY A 88 6.65 3.67 14.59
N GLN A 89 5.93 3.83 13.47
CA GLN A 89 5.26 2.69 12.83
C GLN A 89 6.26 1.86 12.00
N GLU A 90 6.29 0.54 12.23
CA GLU A 90 7.12 -0.38 11.43
C GLU A 90 6.59 -0.45 9.99
N VAL A 91 7.24 0.31 9.11
CA VAL A 91 7.08 0.15 7.67
C VAL A 91 8.08 -0.90 7.21
N ARG A 92 7.68 -1.73 6.22
CA ARG A 92 8.49 -2.86 5.76
C ARG A 92 9.95 -2.40 5.48
N PRO A 93 10.97 -3.18 5.89
CA PRO A 93 12.36 -2.73 6.01
C PRO A 93 13.02 -2.03 4.80
N PRO A 94 12.67 -2.29 3.51
CA PRO A 94 13.30 -1.51 2.44
C PRO A 94 12.79 -0.06 2.36
N GLN A 95 11.63 0.25 2.96
CA GLN A 95 10.94 1.54 2.82
C GLN A 95 11.26 2.48 4.01
N ALA A 96 11.33 1.96 5.23
CA ALA A 96 11.54 2.75 6.44
C ALA A 96 12.92 3.44 6.56
N ARG A 97 13.92 3.04 5.76
CA ARG A 97 15.31 3.54 5.89
C ARG A 97 15.62 4.79 5.07
N VAL A 98 14.68 5.33 4.28
CA VAL A 98 15.02 6.30 3.24
C VAL A 98 13.99 7.45 3.19
N ALA A 99 14.06 8.34 4.17
CA ALA A 99 13.12 9.46 4.30
C ALA A 99 13.60 10.71 3.55
N GLY A 100 12.68 11.40 2.87
CA GLY A 100 12.81 12.72 2.26
C GLY A 100 13.47 12.73 0.88
N ALA A 101 14.80 12.63 0.82
CA ALA A 101 15.56 12.75 -0.43
C ALA A 101 15.18 11.66 -1.46
N PHE A 102 14.85 10.47 -0.96
CA PHE A 102 14.48 9.32 -1.78
C PHE A 102 13.07 9.43 -2.36
N ARG A 103 12.14 10.10 -1.65
CA ARG A 103 10.80 10.38 -2.19
C ARG A 103 10.89 11.32 -3.38
N THR A 104 11.67 12.39 -3.27
CA THR A 104 11.86 13.35 -4.36
C THR A 104 12.55 12.70 -5.56
N GLU A 105 13.63 11.95 -5.33
CA GLU A 105 14.33 11.23 -6.41
C GLU A 105 13.43 10.22 -7.12
N ARG A 106 12.66 9.43 -6.36
CA ARG A 106 11.73 8.43 -6.90
C ARG A 106 10.54 9.07 -7.62
N SER A 107 10.01 10.17 -7.08
CA SER A 107 8.95 10.95 -7.73
C SER A 107 9.42 11.53 -9.06
N ASN A 108 10.64 12.08 -9.11
CA ASN A 108 11.25 12.58 -10.34
C ASN A 108 11.49 11.46 -11.36
N ALA A 109 11.95 10.29 -10.91
CA ALA A 109 12.14 9.13 -11.79
C ALA A 109 10.81 8.66 -12.39
N ILE A 110 9.73 8.62 -11.60
CA ILE A 110 8.38 8.26 -12.07
C ILE A 110 7.86 9.32 -13.05
N ALA A 111 7.97 10.61 -12.70
CA ALA A 111 7.53 11.71 -13.57
C ALA A 111 8.24 11.66 -14.93
N LYS A 112 9.57 11.46 -14.93
CA LYS A 112 10.36 11.31 -16.17
C LYS A 112 9.92 10.10 -16.98
N ALA A 113 9.60 8.97 -16.34
CA ALA A 113 9.11 7.78 -17.04
C ALA A 113 7.73 8.00 -17.68
N CYS A 114 6.83 8.74 -17.01
CA CYS A 114 5.51 9.07 -17.55
C CYS A 114 5.52 10.15 -18.63
N LEU A 115 6.62 10.90 -18.76
CA LEU A 115 6.87 11.87 -19.83
C LEU A 115 7.55 11.25 -21.06
N ALA A 116 8.10 10.04 -20.93
CA ALA A 116 8.75 9.36 -22.05
C ALA A 116 7.71 9.01 -23.13
N PRO A 117 8.05 9.17 -24.43
CA PRO A 117 7.14 8.91 -25.54
C PRO A 117 6.75 7.43 -25.67
#